data_AF-A0A102D9L1-F1
#
_entry.id   AF-A0A102D9L1-F1
#
_cell.length_a   1.000
_cell.length_b   1.000
_cell.length_c   1.000
_cell.angle_alpha   90.00
_cell.angle_beta   90.00
_cell.angle_gamma   90.00
#
_symmetry.space_group_name_H-M   'P 1'
#
loop_
_entity.id
_entity.type
_entity.pdbx_description
1 polymer ?
#
loop_
_entity_poly.entity_id
_entity_poly.type
_entity_poly.pdbx_seq_one_letter_code
_entity_poly.pdbx_strand_id
1 'polypeptide(L)'
;MGVAGFSLVLAAPLVAQTSAAVSSGTPLGHPLAQRSPTKTYASVCAYCHGHNVGPIILGRHLAGDTIRTMVREGRNGMPAFRPSEISPAELDALAVWISKAPGNPMEHGQ
;
A
#
# COMPACT_ATOMS: atom_id res chain seq x y z
N MET A 1 -32.45 -55.22 -40.88
CA MET A 1 -33.29 -54.02 -40.65
C MET A 1 -32.77 -53.36 -39.36
N GLY A 2 -32.45 -52.09 -39.22
CA GLY A 2 -32.49 -50.89 -40.05
C GLY A 2 -32.18 -49.70 -39.13
N VAL A 3 -31.60 -48.64 -39.71
CA VAL A 3 -31.63 -47.20 -39.33
C VAL A 3 -31.04 -46.79 -37.96
N ALA A 4 -29.93 -46.03 -37.95
CA ALA A 4 -29.82 -44.54 -38.03
C ALA A 4 -30.43 -43.86 -36.79
N GLY A 5 -29.83 -42.88 -36.13
CA GLY A 5 -28.82 -41.88 -36.48
C GLY A 5 -29.10 -40.61 -35.64
N PHE A 6 -28.36 -39.54 -35.93
CA PHE A 6 -28.49 -38.16 -35.43
C PHE A 6 -27.76 -37.76 -34.15
N SER A 7 -26.47 -37.47 -34.36
CA SER A 7 -25.72 -36.45 -33.62
C SER A 7 -26.37 -35.07 -33.77
N LEU A 8 -26.70 -34.42 -32.65
CA LEU A 8 -27.10 -33.02 -32.60
C LEU A 8 -25.89 -32.18 -32.16
N VAL A 9 -25.30 -31.45 -33.11
CA VAL A 9 -24.21 -30.51 -32.86
C VAL A 9 -24.84 -29.15 -32.54
N LEU A 10 -24.77 -28.69 -31.30
CA LEU A 10 -25.19 -27.33 -30.93
C LEU A 10 -24.09 -26.34 -31.32
N ALA A 11 -24.37 -25.50 -32.32
CA ALA A 11 -23.57 -24.33 -32.65
C ALA A 11 -23.93 -23.18 -31.69
N ALA A 12 -23.00 -22.78 -30.82
CA ALA A 12 -23.13 -21.59 -30.00
C ALA A 12 -22.62 -20.35 -30.76
N PRO A 13 -23.34 -19.21 -30.74
CA PRO A 13 -22.87 -18.00 -31.40
C PRO A 13 -21.74 -17.35 -30.58
N LEU A 14 -20.60 -17.15 -31.24
CA LEU A 14 -19.44 -16.45 -30.70
C LEU A 14 -19.73 -14.94 -30.66
N VAL A 15 -20.16 -14.43 -29.50
CA VAL A 15 -20.34 -12.99 -29.29
C VAL A 15 -18.95 -12.34 -29.21
N ALA A 16 -18.62 -11.53 -30.21
CA ALA A 16 -17.39 -10.74 -30.24
C ALA A 16 -17.43 -9.66 -29.16
N GLN A 17 -16.73 -9.89 -28.05
CA GLN A 17 -16.53 -8.91 -26.99
C GLN A 17 -15.46 -7.90 -27.44
N THR A 18 -15.88 -6.70 -27.84
CA THR A 18 -14.96 -5.60 -28.13
C THR A 18 -14.48 -5.00 -26.81
N SER A 19 -13.30 -5.39 -26.34
CA SER A 19 -12.65 -4.78 -25.18
C SER A 19 -12.19 -3.37 -25.53
N ALA A 20 -12.93 -2.36 -25.09
CA ALA A 20 -12.41 -0.98 -25.07
C ALA A 20 -11.32 -0.89 -23.99
N ALA A 21 -10.10 -0.55 -24.39
CA ALA A 21 -9.01 -0.27 -23.47
C ALA A 21 -9.32 1.00 -22.68
N VAL A 22 -9.70 0.85 -21.40
CA VAL A 22 -9.80 1.98 -20.47
C VAL A 22 -8.39 2.45 -20.16
N SER A 23 -8.03 3.64 -20.65
CA SER A 23 -6.77 4.30 -20.31
C SER A 23 -6.80 4.69 -18.84
N SER A 24 -6.00 3.99 -18.02
CA SER A 24 -5.85 4.24 -16.58
C SER A 24 -4.72 5.24 -16.27
N GLY A 25 -4.47 6.19 -17.17
CA GLY A 25 -3.44 7.21 -16.97
C GLY A 25 -3.83 8.19 -15.87
N THR A 26 -3.07 8.25 -14.76
CA THR A 26 -3.18 9.35 -13.80
C THR A 26 -2.74 10.66 -14.49
N PRO A 27 -3.56 11.72 -14.49
CA PRO A 27 -3.18 12.98 -15.10
C PRO A 27 -1.96 13.56 -14.39
N LEU A 28 -0.94 13.94 -15.17
CA LEU A 28 0.25 14.60 -14.65
C LEU A 28 -0.11 15.99 -14.08
N GLY A 29 0.66 16.45 -13.11
CA GLY A 29 0.45 17.77 -12.48
C GLY A 29 -0.65 17.83 -11.42
N HIS A 30 -1.34 16.72 -11.15
CA HIS A 30 -2.32 16.62 -10.05
C HIS A 30 -1.71 15.94 -8.83
N PRO A 31 -2.04 16.39 -7.60
CA PRO A 31 -1.63 15.69 -6.40
C PRO A 31 -2.11 14.23 -6.41
N LEU A 32 -1.23 13.31 -6.03
CA LEU A 32 -1.59 11.91 -5.85
C LEU A 32 -2.65 11.79 -4.76
N ALA A 33 -3.54 10.80 -4.92
CA ALA A 33 -4.49 10.46 -3.88
C ALA A 33 -3.75 10.08 -2.59
N GLN A 34 -4.28 10.53 -1.46
CA GLN A 34 -3.72 10.25 -0.14
C GLN A 34 -3.67 8.73 0.12
N ARG A 35 -2.53 8.20 0.57
CA ARG A 35 -2.42 6.80 0.97
C ARG A 35 -3.03 6.58 2.35
N SER A 36 -3.45 5.34 2.62
CA SER A 36 -3.80 4.93 3.98
C SER A 36 -2.54 4.85 4.87
N PRO A 37 -2.66 4.99 6.20
CA PRO A 37 -1.54 4.85 7.13
C PRO A 37 -0.76 3.55 6.96
N THR A 38 -1.47 2.42 6.81
CA THR A 38 -0.88 1.10 6.60
C THR A 38 -0.10 1.02 5.30
N LYS A 39 -0.62 1.62 4.22
CA LYS A 39 0.08 1.67 2.92
C LYS A 39 1.30 2.59 3.00
N THR A 40 1.21 3.73 3.68
CA THR A 40 2.36 4.62 3.91
C THR A 40 3.45 3.91 4.72
N TYR A 41 3.08 3.20 5.78
CA TYR A 41 4.02 2.39 6.56
C TYR A 41 4.72 1.34 5.69
N ALA A 42 3.93 0.51 4.99
CA ALA A 42 4.47 -0.57 4.17
C ALA A 42 5.35 -0.09 3.01
N SER A 43 5.03 1.05 2.40
CA SER A 43 5.75 1.60 1.25
C SER A 43 6.93 2.51 1.60
N VAL A 44 7.14 2.83 2.88
CA VAL A 44 8.19 3.78 3.27
C VAL A 44 8.91 3.31 4.53
N CYS A 45 8.18 3.18 5.64
CA CYS A 45 8.75 2.96 6.96
C CYS A 45 9.27 1.53 7.13
N ALA A 46 8.51 0.55 6.64
CA ALA A 46 8.78 -0.87 6.79
C ALA A 46 10.05 -1.31 6.08
N TYR A 47 10.57 -0.55 5.10
CA TYR A 47 11.86 -0.91 4.49
C TYR A 47 13.03 -0.86 5.50
N CYS A 48 12.92 -0.04 6.54
CA CYS A 48 13.94 0.07 7.57
C CYS A 48 13.48 -0.52 8.92
N HIS A 49 12.26 -0.20 9.34
CA HIS A 49 11.75 -0.62 10.63
C HIS A 49 11.27 -2.07 10.60
N GLY A 50 11.85 -2.91 11.47
CA GLY A 50 11.57 -4.35 11.51
C GLY A 50 12.44 -5.19 10.57
N HIS A 51 13.51 -4.61 10.01
CA HIS A 51 14.41 -5.28 9.06
C HIS A 51 15.89 -5.16 9.46
N ASN A 52 16.22 -5.04 10.75
CA ASN A 52 17.61 -4.80 11.18
C ASN A 52 18.26 -3.60 10.44
N VAL A 53 17.50 -2.51 10.24
CA VAL A 53 18.05 -1.23 9.79
C VAL A 53 17.67 -0.16 10.80
N GLY A 54 16.37 0.06 10.98
CA GLY A 54 15.80 0.87 12.05
C GLY A 54 15.28 0.01 13.20
N PRO A 55 15.08 0.60 14.40
CA PRO A 55 14.49 -0.11 15.52
C PRO A 55 13.04 -0.51 15.21
N ILE A 56 12.54 -1.53 15.91
CA ILE A 56 11.09 -1.85 15.91
C ILE A 56 10.32 -0.64 16.45
N ILE A 57 9.21 -0.27 15.80
CA ILE A 57 8.38 0.89 16.17
C ILE A 57 6.90 0.56 16.41
N LEU A 58 6.38 -0.54 15.86
CA LEU A 58 5.02 -0.99 16.17
C LEU A 58 4.97 -1.64 17.57
N GLY A 59 3.81 -1.57 18.23
CA GLY A 59 3.63 -2.10 19.60
C GLY A 59 4.34 -1.33 20.71
N ARG A 60 5.01 -0.22 20.39
CA ARG A 60 5.76 0.59 21.37
C ARG A 60 4.99 1.77 21.95
N HIS A 61 3.76 2.02 21.49
CA HIS A 61 2.91 3.11 21.95
C HIS A 61 3.62 4.48 21.94
N LEU A 62 4.40 4.75 20.88
CA LEU A 62 5.12 6.01 20.71
C LEU A 62 4.13 7.18 20.62
N ALA A 63 4.47 8.31 21.25
CA ALA A 63 3.64 9.51 21.17
C ALA A 63 3.57 10.03 19.71
N GLY A 64 2.38 10.44 19.28
CA GLY A 64 2.14 10.92 17.92
C GLY A 64 3.04 12.10 17.52
N ASP A 65 3.28 13.05 18.43
CA ASP A 65 4.19 14.18 18.19
C ASP A 65 5.63 13.72 17.99
N THR A 66 6.09 12.74 18.78
CA THR A 66 7.42 12.17 18.59
C THR A 66 7.56 11.55 17.21
N ILE A 67 6.55 10.81 16.74
CA ILE A 67 6.57 10.21 15.39
C ILE A 67 6.60 11.31 14.32
N ARG A 68 5.75 12.34 14.45
CA ARG A 68 5.73 13.48 13.51
C ARG A 68 7.07 14.16 13.39
N THR A 69 7.66 14.55 14.53
CA THR A 69 8.94 15.23 14.59
C THR A 69 10.05 14.38 13.96
N MET A 70 10.13 13.09 14.31
CA MET A 70 11.12 12.16 13.75
C MET A 70 11.03 12.04 12.23
N VAL A 71 9.81 11.93 11.69
CA VAL A 71 9.60 11.82 10.24
C VAL A 71 9.97 13.12 9.53
N ARG A 72 9.74 14.29 10.14
CA ARG A 72 10.01 15.58 9.51
C ARG A 72 11.45 16.05 9.64
N GLU A 73 12.11 15.73 10.75
CA GLU A 73 13.46 16.21 11.04
C GLU A 73 14.51 15.13 10.77
N GLY A 74 14.11 13.87 10.69
CA GLY A 74 15.04 12.74 10.72
C GLY A 74 15.66 12.57 12.12
N ARG A 75 16.36 11.45 12.30
CA ARG A 75 17.12 11.18 13.54
C ARG A 75 18.23 10.19 13.26
N ASN A 76 19.48 10.58 13.52
CA ASN A 76 20.66 9.76 13.23
C ASN A 76 20.65 9.32 11.76
N GLY A 77 20.65 8.01 11.49
CA GLY A 77 20.56 7.44 10.15
C GLY A 77 19.17 7.44 9.52
N MET A 78 18.11 7.82 10.24
CA MET A 78 16.76 7.93 9.69
C MET A 78 16.62 9.24 8.89
N PRO A 79 16.26 9.20 7.59
CA PRO A 79 16.12 10.39 6.78
C PRO A 79 14.89 11.22 7.19
N ALA A 80 14.95 12.53 6.87
CA ALA A 80 13.81 13.42 6.95
C ALA A 80 12.94 13.32 5.68
N PHE A 81 11.62 13.20 5.85
CA PHE A 81 10.66 13.09 4.74
C PHE A 81 9.95 14.42 4.50
N ARG A 82 10.01 14.89 3.25
CA ARG A 82 9.41 16.14 2.79
C ARG A 82 7.88 16.05 2.73
N PRO A 83 7.17 17.19 2.81
CA PRO A 83 5.72 17.23 2.60
C PRO A 83 5.27 16.69 1.23
N SER A 84 6.13 16.72 0.22
CA SER A 84 5.88 16.14 -1.11
C SER A 84 5.99 14.61 -1.15
N GLU A 85 6.67 13.99 -0.18
CA GLU A 85 6.88 12.54 -0.11
C GLU A 85 5.88 11.87 0.86
N ILE A 86 5.60 12.56 1.97
CA ILE A 86 4.55 12.21 2.92
C ILE A 86 3.82 13.51 3.24
N SER A 87 2.56 13.64 2.82
CA SER A 87 1.79 14.87 3.06
C SER A 87 1.55 15.08 4.57
N PRO A 88 1.19 16.30 5.02
CA PRO A 88 0.83 16.53 6.42
C PRO A 88 -0.30 15.60 6.90
N ALA A 89 -1.35 15.44 6.09
CA ALA A 89 -2.48 14.58 6.42
C ALA A 89 -2.12 13.09 6.44
N GLU A 90 -1.25 12.63 5.53
CA GLU A 90 -0.71 11.26 5.59
C GLU A 90 0.09 11.03 6.88
N LEU A 91 0.92 12.00 7.27
CA LEU A 91 1.75 11.88 8.46
C LEU A 91 0.92 11.89 9.76
N ASP A 92 -0.12 12.72 9.84
CA ASP A 92 -1.00 12.72 11.01
C ASP A 92 -1.72 11.38 11.18
N ALA A 93 -2.27 10.86 10.09
CA ALA A 93 -2.93 9.56 10.10
C ALA A 93 -1.95 8.41 10.41
N LEU A 94 -0.72 8.49 9.87
CA LEU A 94 0.37 7.54 10.14
C LEU A 94 0.79 7.56 11.60
N ALA A 95 1.00 8.75 12.19
CA ALA A 95 1.43 8.89 13.58
C ALA A 95 0.39 8.32 14.55
N VAL A 96 -0.90 8.60 14.31
CA VAL A 96 -1.99 8.01 15.10
C VAL A 96 -2.00 6.49 14.96
N TRP A 97 -1.85 5.98 13.74
CA TRP A 97 -1.86 4.54 13.50
C TRP A 97 -0.68 3.83 14.17
N ILE A 98 0.57 4.30 14.00
CA ILE A 98 1.76 3.72 14.64
C ILE A 98 1.62 3.73 16.17
N SER A 99 1.10 4.81 16.76
CA SER A 99 0.93 4.92 18.23
C SER A 99 0.00 3.86 18.83
N LYS A 100 -0.90 3.29 18.02
CA LYS A 100 -1.92 2.32 18.44
C LYS A 100 -1.70 0.93 17.86
N ALA A 101 -0.83 0.78 16.87
CA ALA A 101 -0.62 -0.47 16.18
C ALA A 101 -0.07 -1.53 17.15
N PRO A 102 -0.61 -2.75 17.12
CA PRO A 102 0.01 -3.86 17.84
C PRO A 102 1.40 -4.13 17.29
N GLY A 103 2.27 -4.75 18.10
CA GLY A 103 3.55 -5.24 17.60
C GLY A 103 3.35 -6.26 16.47
N ASN A 104 4.22 -6.23 15.47
CA ASN A 104 4.20 -7.20 14.39
C ASN A 104 5.25 -8.30 14.65
N PRO A 105 4.85 -9.57 14.83
CA PRO A 105 5.79 -10.65 15.13
C PRO A 105 6.78 -10.97 13.99
N MET A 106 6.52 -10.46 12.78
CA MET A 106 7.45 -10.59 11.65
C MET A 106 8.54 -9.52 11.63
N GLU A 107 8.47 -8.50 12.49
CA GLU A 107 9.51 -7.47 12.59
C GLU A 107 10.72 -7.99 13.36
N HIS A 108 11.90 -7.80 12.80
CA HIS A 108 13.18 -8.15 13.41
C HIS A 108 13.96 -6.88 13.79
N GLY A 109 14.47 -6.88 15.03
CA GLY A 109 15.23 -5.76 15.60
C GLY A 109 16.73 -6.01 15.61
N GLN A 110 17.49 -4.92 15.66
CA GLN A 110 18.95 -4.90 15.77
C GLN A 110 19.46 -5.51 17.07
#